data_AF-A0A3P8SN62-F1
#
_entry.id   AF-A0A3P8SN62-F1
#
_cell.length_a   1.000
_cell.length_b   1.000
_cell.length_c   1.000
_cell.angle_alpha   90.00
_cell.angle_beta   90.00
_cell.angle_gamma   90.00
#
_symmetry.space_group_name_H-M   'P 1'
#
loop_
_entity.id
_entity.type
_entity.pdbx_description
1 polymer ?
#
loop_
_entity_poly.entity_id
_entity_poly.type
_entity_poly.pdbx_seq_one_letter_code
_entity_poly.pdbx_strand_id
1 'polypeptide(L)'
;KLGCAEGGCGACTVMLSRYQPDTQKLLHFSVNACLAPICSLHLVAVTTVEGIGNVARKLHPVQERIAQSHGSQCGFCTPGIVMSMYALLRNQPKPRMLQFRLTTNLSLPSGNLCRCTGYRPILEGFKTFTGACCRGRGRDNGCCLTNGSAAEKLSDDVTPPLFNAAKFMPLDPTQEVIFPPELMRSQSLCFHGNRLTWFQPTSLDEFLRLKWKHPNARVVVGNTEVGIEVKFKNMVYPCDCVVCLCNNTVVVSSGRWGEHHDCQPHIGPEPCVYGSRLQTHTDGQR
;
A
#
# COMPACT_ATOMS: atom_id res chain seq x y z
N LYS A 1 11.93 5.66 9.91
CA LYS A 1 12.15 6.63 11.02
C LYS A 1 10.87 6.78 11.82
N LEU A 2 10.91 7.29 13.06
CA LEU A 2 9.69 7.55 13.86
C LEU A 2 9.30 9.03 13.76
N GLY A 3 8.14 9.33 13.19
CA GLY A 3 7.63 10.71 13.07
C GLY A 3 6.45 11.00 13.99
N CYS A 4 5.33 10.30 13.80
CA CYS A 4 4.09 10.50 14.57
C CYS A 4 3.67 9.30 15.44
N ALA A 5 4.12 8.09 15.11
CA ALA A 5 3.72 6.83 15.75
C ALA A 5 2.25 6.40 15.58
N GLU A 6 1.47 7.12 14.79
CA GLU A 6 0.02 6.86 14.57
C GLU A 6 -0.33 6.52 13.12
N GLY A 7 0.66 6.34 12.25
CA GLY A 7 0.46 5.97 10.84
C GLY A 7 0.10 7.14 9.90
N GLY A 8 0.01 8.38 10.41
CA GLY A 8 -0.37 9.54 9.59
C GLY A 8 0.75 10.15 8.73
N CYS A 9 2.03 9.96 9.08
CA CYS A 9 3.14 10.68 8.42
C CYS A 9 4.02 9.86 7.49
N GLY A 10 3.96 8.53 7.52
CA GLY A 10 4.63 7.65 6.54
C GLY A 10 6.16 7.62 6.63
N ALA A 11 6.78 8.38 7.55
CA ALA A 11 8.23 8.34 7.77
C ALA A 11 8.76 6.95 8.19
N CYS A 12 7.86 6.08 8.64
CA CYS A 12 8.13 4.69 9.02
C CYS A 12 7.72 3.66 7.95
N THR A 13 7.46 4.08 6.71
CA THR A 13 7.04 3.17 5.65
C THR A 13 8.12 2.14 5.32
N VAL A 14 7.70 0.87 5.26
CA VAL A 14 8.48 -0.27 4.78
C VAL A 14 7.64 -1.06 3.79
N MET A 15 8.26 -1.89 2.96
CA MET A 15 7.55 -2.82 2.08
C MET A 15 7.46 -4.19 2.73
N LEU A 16 6.28 -4.78 2.74
CA LEU A 16 6.05 -6.17 3.09
C LEU A 16 5.84 -6.98 1.81
N SER A 17 6.47 -8.16 1.77
CA SER A 17 6.23 -9.15 0.72
C SER A 17 5.71 -10.43 1.35
N ARG A 18 4.64 -10.98 0.78
CA ARG A 18 4.02 -12.24 1.24
C ARG A 18 3.70 -13.12 0.05
N TYR A 19 4.05 -14.40 0.16
CA TYR A 19 3.61 -15.41 -0.79
C TYR A 19 2.20 -15.88 -0.44
N GLN A 20 1.31 -15.93 -1.42
CA GLN A 20 -0.03 -16.49 -1.27
C GLN A 20 -0.06 -17.88 -1.91
N PRO A 21 -0.14 -18.97 -1.12
CA PRO A 21 -0.12 -20.33 -1.66
C PRO A 21 -1.28 -20.61 -2.63
N ASP A 22 -2.48 -20.12 -2.33
CA ASP A 22 -3.70 -20.41 -3.10
C ASP A 22 -3.64 -19.85 -4.53
N THR A 23 -3.08 -18.66 -4.70
CA THR A 23 -2.97 -17.97 -6.00
C THR A 23 -1.59 -18.12 -6.63
N GLN A 24 -0.63 -18.71 -5.91
CA GLN A 24 0.79 -18.77 -6.22
C GLN A 24 1.41 -17.41 -6.57
N LYS A 25 0.85 -16.32 -6.02
CA LYS A 25 1.30 -14.96 -6.29
C LYS A 25 2.10 -14.40 -5.12
N LEU A 26 3.09 -13.58 -5.47
CA LEU A 26 3.81 -12.74 -4.53
C LEU A 26 3.11 -11.38 -4.44
N LEU A 27 2.69 -11.00 -3.23
CA LEU A 27 2.07 -9.72 -2.95
C LEU A 27 3.10 -8.78 -2.33
N HIS A 28 3.20 -7.57 -2.88
CA HIS A 28 4.04 -6.49 -2.35
C HIS A 28 3.15 -5.33 -1.93
N PHE A 29 3.29 -4.85 -0.69
CA PHE A 29 2.51 -3.70 -0.22
C PHE A 29 3.30 -2.90 0.82
N SER A 30 3.05 -1.59 0.87
CA SER A 30 3.66 -0.69 1.84
C SER A 30 2.86 -0.67 3.14
N VAL A 31 3.54 -0.62 4.28
CA VAL A 31 2.91 -0.45 5.60
C VAL A 31 3.65 0.55 6.47
N ASN A 32 2.94 1.13 7.44
CA ASN A 32 3.54 1.92 8.51
C ASN A 32 4.11 1.00 9.59
N ALA A 33 5.43 0.91 9.70
CA ALA A 33 6.09 0.03 10.66
C ALA A 33 5.73 0.35 12.13
N CYS A 34 5.36 1.59 12.46
CA CYS A 34 4.99 1.96 13.83
C CYS A 34 3.70 1.29 14.34
N LEU A 35 2.86 0.77 13.43
CA LEU A 35 1.62 0.10 13.78
C LEU A 35 1.63 -1.39 13.45
N ALA A 36 2.68 -1.93 12.82
CA ALA A 36 2.77 -3.33 12.44
C ALA A 36 3.38 -4.19 13.57
N PRO A 37 2.60 -5.02 14.28
CA PRO A 37 3.15 -5.89 15.32
C PRO A 37 4.03 -6.96 14.68
N ILE A 38 5.22 -7.20 15.25
CA ILE A 38 6.16 -8.21 14.72
C ILE A 38 5.53 -9.61 14.67
N CYS A 39 4.65 -9.93 15.63
CA CYS A 39 3.91 -11.19 15.65
C CYS A 39 2.98 -11.39 14.43
N SER A 40 2.63 -10.34 13.70
CA SER A 40 1.85 -10.42 12.44
C SER A 40 2.71 -10.68 11.19
N LEU A 41 4.04 -10.61 11.34
CA LEU A 41 4.99 -10.67 10.23
C LEU A 41 5.59 -12.08 10.04
N HIS A 42 5.01 -13.11 10.64
CA HIS A 42 5.42 -14.48 10.35
C HIS A 42 5.23 -14.80 8.86
N LEU A 43 6.26 -15.38 8.23
CA LEU A 43 6.33 -15.68 6.80
C LEU A 43 6.15 -14.45 5.88
N VAL A 44 6.51 -13.28 6.38
CA VAL A 44 6.53 -12.02 5.62
C VAL A 44 7.98 -11.54 5.49
N ALA A 45 8.38 -11.18 4.28
CA ALA A 45 9.67 -10.52 4.06
C ALA A 45 9.51 -9.01 4.21
N VAL A 46 10.28 -8.40 5.09
CA VAL A 46 10.32 -6.94 5.28
C VAL A 46 11.48 -6.37 4.48
N THR A 47 11.21 -5.35 3.67
CA THR A 47 12.24 -4.57 2.97
C THR A 47 12.23 -3.14 3.47
N THR A 48 13.39 -2.66 3.92
CA THR A 48 13.63 -1.28 4.36
C THR A 48 14.43 -0.49 3.32
N VAL A 49 14.66 0.80 3.57
CA VAL A 49 15.39 1.67 2.65
C VAL A 49 16.82 1.20 2.39
N GLU A 50 17.45 0.59 3.38
CA GLU A 50 18.80 0.04 3.28
C GLU A 50 18.82 -1.25 2.45
N GLY A 51 17.70 -1.98 2.40
CA GLY A 51 17.57 -3.25 1.69
C GLY A 51 17.52 -3.11 0.17
N ILE A 52 17.14 -1.95 -0.35
CA ILE A 52 17.06 -1.70 -1.81
C ILE A 52 18.36 -1.12 -2.39
N GLY A 53 19.24 -0.56 -1.54
CA GLY A 53 20.47 0.08 -1.99
C GLY A 53 21.08 0.99 -0.93
N ASN A 54 22.38 1.27 -1.08
CA ASN A 54 23.14 2.19 -0.22
C ASN A 54 24.36 2.75 -0.96
N VAL A 55 25.01 3.76 -0.36
CA VAL A 55 26.16 4.46 -0.96
C VAL A 55 27.44 3.61 -1.06
N ALA A 56 27.60 2.59 -0.23
CA ALA A 56 28.76 1.70 -0.26
C ALA A 56 28.69 0.67 -1.39
N ARG A 57 27.48 0.34 -1.86
CA ARG A 57 27.24 -0.55 -2.99
C ARG A 57 26.79 0.27 -4.18
N LYS A 58 25.47 0.41 -4.32
CA LYS A 58 24.81 1.06 -5.44
C LYS A 58 23.47 1.57 -4.92
N LEU A 59 23.14 2.81 -5.27
CA LEU A 59 21.83 3.37 -4.98
C LEU A 59 20.81 2.74 -5.93
N HIS A 60 19.63 2.44 -5.40
CA HIS A 60 18.48 2.09 -6.21
C HIS A 60 18.07 3.28 -7.08
N PRO A 61 17.55 3.11 -8.32
CA PRO A 61 17.07 4.22 -9.14
C PRO A 61 16.09 5.14 -8.41
N VAL A 62 15.27 4.61 -7.49
CA VAL A 62 14.35 5.43 -6.67
C VAL A 62 15.13 6.37 -5.74
N GLN A 63 16.19 5.88 -5.08
CA GLN A 63 17.04 6.67 -4.19
C GLN A 63 17.85 7.71 -4.98
N GLU A 64 18.39 7.33 -6.13
CA GLU A 64 19.14 8.22 -7.01
C GLU A 64 18.28 9.40 -7.47
N ARG A 65 17.09 9.12 -8.02
CA ARG A 65 16.25 10.13 -8.64
C ARG A 65 15.70 11.14 -7.65
N ILE A 66 15.26 10.71 -6.47
CA ILE A 66 14.78 11.64 -5.43
C ILE A 66 15.89 12.55 -4.91
N ALA A 67 17.13 12.04 -4.83
CA ALA A 67 18.27 12.82 -4.39
C ALA A 67 18.68 13.84 -5.47
N GLN A 68 18.86 13.38 -6.71
CA GLN A 68 19.32 14.22 -7.83
C GLN A 68 18.27 15.21 -8.33
N SER A 69 16.97 14.97 -8.09
CA SER A 69 15.90 15.92 -8.42
C SER A 69 15.64 16.96 -7.34
N HIS A 70 16.50 17.07 -6.32
CA HIS A 70 16.32 17.96 -5.16
C HIS A 70 15.06 17.63 -4.33
N GLY A 71 14.61 16.37 -4.38
CA GLY A 71 13.45 15.85 -3.65
C GLY A 71 13.69 15.60 -2.16
N SER A 72 14.88 15.93 -1.66
CA SER A 72 15.27 15.75 -0.26
C SER A 72 16.01 16.99 0.26
N GLN A 73 15.48 17.62 1.31
CA GLN A 73 16.14 18.71 2.03
C GLN A 73 16.65 18.22 3.39
N CYS A 74 15.82 18.24 4.44
CA CYS A 74 16.21 17.71 5.76
C CYS A 74 16.41 16.19 5.78
N GLY A 75 15.90 15.48 4.77
CA GLY A 75 16.08 14.03 4.60
C GLY A 75 15.21 13.12 5.48
N PHE A 76 14.48 13.65 6.47
CA PHE A 76 13.81 12.82 7.47
C PHE A 76 12.68 11.95 6.89
N CYS A 77 11.87 12.50 5.99
CA CYS A 77 10.76 11.79 5.33
C CYS A 77 11.22 10.95 4.13
N THR A 78 12.45 11.16 3.63
CA THR A 78 12.96 10.57 2.40
C THR A 78 12.89 9.04 2.40
N PRO A 79 13.28 8.31 3.47
CA PRO A 79 13.15 6.86 3.51
C PRO A 79 11.72 6.34 3.29
N GLY A 80 10.73 6.97 3.93
CA GLY A 80 9.33 6.55 3.80
C GLY A 80 8.77 6.76 2.39
N ILE A 81 9.12 7.90 1.79
CA ILE A 81 8.75 8.26 0.41
C ILE A 81 9.42 7.29 -0.58
N VAL A 82 10.70 7.00 -0.40
CA VAL A 82 11.44 6.02 -1.21
C VAL A 82 10.77 4.64 -1.14
N MET A 83 10.44 4.15 0.06
CA MET A 83 9.82 2.84 0.20
C MET A 83 8.42 2.76 -0.38
N SER A 84 7.66 3.86 -0.33
CA SER A 84 6.34 3.93 -0.96
C SER A 84 6.42 3.87 -2.48
N MET A 85 7.36 4.62 -3.08
CA MET A 85 7.61 4.57 -4.51
C MET A 85 8.17 3.20 -4.94
N TYR A 86 9.05 2.61 -4.14
CA TYR A 86 9.59 1.29 -4.40
C TYR A 86 8.50 0.21 -4.43
N ALA A 87 7.62 0.19 -3.42
CA ALA A 87 6.49 -0.74 -3.39
C ALA A 87 5.55 -0.58 -4.59
N LEU A 88 5.32 0.64 -5.07
CA LEU A 88 4.57 0.88 -6.31
C LEU A 88 5.27 0.25 -7.52
N LEU A 89 6.56 0.53 -7.71
CA LEU A 89 7.31 0.03 -8.87
C LEU A 89 7.42 -1.49 -8.88
N ARG A 90 7.47 -2.13 -7.70
CA ARG A 90 7.43 -3.59 -7.56
C ARG A 90 6.13 -4.21 -8.04
N ASN A 91 5.01 -3.51 -7.91
CA ASN A 91 3.72 -3.96 -8.42
C ASN A 91 3.48 -3.53 -9.88
N GLN A 92 4.04 -2.38 -10.27
CA GLN A 92 3.87 -1.81 -11.60
C GLN A 92 5.15 -1.08 -12.06
N PRO A 93 6.04 -1.78 -12.80
CA PRO A 93 7.33 -1.22 -13.23
C PRO A 93 7.22 0.04 -14.11
N LYS A 94 6.07 0.22 -14.77
CA LYS A 94 5.74 1.41 -15.58
C LYS A 94 4.40 2.00 -15.09
N PRO A 95 4.41 2.79 -14.00
CA PRO A 95 3.19 3.38 -13.46
C PRO A 95 2.63 4.45 -14.41
N ARG A 96 1.30 4.57 -14.47
CA ARG A 96 0.64 5.69 -15.15
C ARG A 96 0.75 6.96 -14.29
N MET A 97 0.70 8.14 -14.92
CA MET A 97 0.74 9.43 -14.21
C MET A 97 -0.33 9.59 -13.13
N LEU A 98 -1.54 9.05 -13.35
CA LEU A 98 -2.61 9.07 -12.35
C LEU A 98 -2.22 8.28 -11.09
N GLN A 99 -1.71 7.07 -11.28
CA GLN A 99 -1.27 6.19 -10.20
C GLN A 99 -0.04 6.77 -9.49
N PHE A 100 0.86 7.40 -10.25
CA PHE A 100 1.96 8.17 -9.71
C PHE A 100 1.49 9.27 -8.75
N ARG A 101 0.55 10.13 -9.18
CA ARG A 101 -0.03 11.17 -8.34
C ARG A 101 -0.71 10.58 -7.11
N LEU A 102 -1.46 9.49 -7.25
CA LEU A 102 -2.08 8.81 -6.10
C LEU A 102 -1.07 8.23 -5.09
N THR A 103 0.15 7.88 -5.53
CA THR A 103 1.20 7.32 -4.66
C THR A 103 2.15 8.39 -4.10
N THR A 104 2.10 9.62 -4.63
CA THR A 104 3.07 10.68 -4.29
C THR A 104 2.43 12.02 -3.88
N ASN A 105 1.13 12.25 -4.12
CA ASN A 105 0.37 13.34 -3.51
C ASN A 105 -1.18 13.33 -3.66
N LEU A 106 -1.81 13.78 -2.55
CA LEU A 106 -3.12 14.44 -2.36
C LEU A 106 -4.46 13.71 -2.53
N SER A 107 -4.59 12.59 -3.24
CA SER A 107 -5.95 12.10 -3.59
C SER A 107 -6.35 10.73 -3.04
N LEU A 108 -5.46 9.93 -2.45
CA LEU A 108 -5.74 8.66 -1.72
C LEU A 108 -4.40 8.15 -1.10
N PRO A 109 -4.39 7.24 -0.10
CA PRO A 109 -3.56 7.30 1.10
C PRO A 109 -2.10 6.80 0.95
N SER A 110 -1.27 7.48 0.17
CA SER A 110 0.18 7.42 0.38
C SER A 110 0.52 8.40 1.51
N GLY A 111 0.35 7.98 2.76
CA GLY A 111 0.46 8.80 3.97
C GLY A 111 1.87 9.33 4.27
N ASN A 112 2.63 9.83 3.29
CA ASN A 112 3.95 10.41 3.48
C ASN A 112 3.88 11.93 3.53
N LEU A 113 4.20 12.49 4.69
CA LEU A 113 4.24 13.93 4.88
C LEU A 113 5.67 14.47 4.72
N CYS A 114 5.80 15.56 3.96
CA CYS A 114 7.03 16.34 3.83
C CYS A 114 6.76 17.81 4.15
N ARG A 115 7.55 18.38 5.07
CA ARG A 115 7.42 19.78 5.47
C ARG A 115 8.37 20.73 4.74
N CYS A 116 9.43 20.21 4.12
CA CYS A 116 10.52 21.04 3.58
C CYS A 116 10.39 21.28 2.07
N THR A 117 10.09 20.26 1.28
CA THR A 117 10.28 20.30 -0.18
C THR A 117 9.11 20.90 -0.96
N GLY A 118 7.94 21.05 -0.34
CA GLY A 118 6.70 21.38 -1.04
C GLY A 118 6.29 20.32 -2.08
N TYR A 119 6.86 19.11 -2.00
CA TYR A 119 6.63 17.94 -2.85
C TYR A 119 6.96 18.05 -4.34
N ARG A 120 6.95 19.24 -4.95
CA ARG A 120 7.25 19.44 -6.38
C ARG A 120 8.50 18.67 -6.86
N PRO A 121 9.68 18.80 -6.24
CA PRO A 121 10.88 18.11 -6.72
C PRO A 121 10.83 16.58 -6.56
N ILE A 122 10.06 16.06 -5.59
CA ILE A 122 9.81 14.62 -5.43
C ILE A 122 8.96 14.14 -6.60
N LEU A 123 7.90 14.88 -6.93
CA LEU A 123 7.00 14.57 -8.02
C LEU A 123 7.71 14.58 -9.37
N GLU A 124 8.50 15.61 -9.63
CA GLU A 124 9.26 15.74 -10.88
C GLU A 124 10.33 14.66 -11.03
N GLY A 125 11.06 14.34 -9.95
CA GLY A 125 12.06 13.28 -9.95
C GLY A 125 11.46 11.92 -10.30
N PHE A 126 10.36 11.54 -9.63
CA PHE A 126 9.74 10.24 -9.86
C PHE A 126 8.85 10.17 -11.10
N LYS A 127 8.38 11.30 -11.65
CA LYS A 127 7.67 11.34 -12.95
C LYS A 127 8.48 10.68 -14.06
N THR A 128 9.80 10.68 -13.95
CA THR A 128 10.71 10.01 -14.90
C THR A 128 10.60 8.47 -14.92
N PHE A 129 9.92 7.84 -13.95
CA PHE A 129 9.57 6.42 -14.01
C PHE A 129 8.33 6.13 -14.87
N THR A 130 7.51 7.15 -15.13
CA THR A 130 6.38 7.03 -16.03
C THR A 130 6.87 7.03 -17.47
N GLY A 131 6.32 6.14 -18.31
CA GLY A 131 6.64 6.15 -19.74
C GLY A 131 6.30 7.53 -20.32
N ALA A 132 7.31 8.18 -20.89
CA ALA A 132 7.30 9.50 -21.53
C ALA A 132 5.95 10.23 -21.50
N CYS A 133 5.85 11.24 -20.62
CA CYS A 133 5.03 12.41 -20.95
C CYS A 133 5.61 12.97 -22.26
N CYS A 134 4.93 12.68 -23.38
CA CYS A 134 5.17 13.17 -24.73
C CYS A 134 6.60 13.71 -24.93
N ARG A 135 7.57 12.83 -25.28
CA ARG A 135 8.71 13.30 -26.07
C ARG A 135 8.06 13.93 -27.30
N GLY A 136 8.03 15.26 -27.37
CA GLY A 136 7.44 16.00 -28.46
C GLY A 136 7.93 15.45 -29.78
N ARG A 137 7.15 14.57 -30.41
CA ARG A 137 7.00 14.54 -31.86
C ARG A 137 5.87 15.48 -32.25
N GLY A 138 5.80 16.63 -31.58
CA GLY A 138 5.16 17.80 -32.14
C GLY A 138 6.17 18.41 -33.09
N ARG A 139 6.02 18.13 -34.39
CA ARG A 139 6.20 19.22 -35.36
C ARG A 139 5.22 20.29 -34.91
N ASP A 140 5.77 21.37 -34.38
CA ASP A 140 5.11 22.63 -34.02
C ASP A 140 3.97 22.52 -32.97
N ASN A 141 4.20 23.21 -31.84
CA ASN A 141 3.25 23.50 -30.75
C ASN A 141 2.99 22.42 -29.67
N GLY A 142 3.87 22.46 -28.65
CA GLY A 142 3.57 22.41 -27.21
C GLY A 142 2.43 21.53 -26.70
N CYS A 143 2.80 20.42 -26.04
CA CYS A 143 1.89 19.64 -25.20
C CYS A 143 1.98 20.09 -23.74
N CYS A 144 1.17 21.07 -23.35
CA CYS A 144 0.62 21.26 -22.00
C CYS A 144 -0.57 22.24 -22.12
N LEU A 145 -1.64 21.97 -21.37
CA LEU A 145 -2.86 22.76 -21.31
C LEU A 145 -2.58 24.25 -21.01
N THR A 146 -2.42 25.08 -22.03
CA THR A 146 -2.64 26.52 -21.93
C THR A 146 -4.05 26.79 -22.42
N ASN A 147 -4.96 27.05 -21.48
CA ASN A 147 -6.21 27.70 -21.82
C ASN A 147 -5.87 29.02 -22.51
N GLY A 148 -6.42 29.20 -23.71
CA GLY A 148 -6.08 30.30 -24.58
C GLY A 148 -6.43 31.66 -23.97
N SER A 149 -5.47 32.58 -24.05
CA SER A 149 -5.70 33.98 -24.40
C SER A 149 -4.38 34.60 -24.84
N ALA A 150 -4.45 35.16 -26.04
CA ALA A 150 -3.46 35.89 -26.83
C ALA A 150 -2.25 36.53 -26.12
N ALA A 151 -1.09 36.34 -26.76
CA ALA A 151 -0.04 37.33 -26.97
C ALA A 151 0.49 38.08 -25.74
N GLU A 152 1.39 37.43 -24.99
CA GLU A 152 2.51 38.15 -24.39
C GLU A 152 3.82 37.46 -24.78
N LYS A 153 4.69 38.22 -25.44
CA LYS A 153 6.10 37.85 -25.67
C LYS A 153 6.78 37.84 -24.31
N LEU A 154 6.78 36.69 -23.64
CA LEU A 154 7.61 36.49 -22.46
C LEU A 154 9.02 36.15 -22.96
N SER A 155 9.97 37.01 -22.59
CA SER A 155 11.40 36.86 -22.77
C SER A 155 11.88 35.43 -22.49
N ASP A 156 12.80 34.95 -23.34
CA ASP A 156 13.59 33.72 -23.19
C ASP A 156 14.45 33.73 -21.91
N ASP A 157 13.82 33.66 -20.73
CA ASP A 157 14.50 33.31 -19.50
C ASP A 157 14.45 31.78 -19.36
N VAL A 158 15.19 31.10 -20.24
CA VAL A 158 15.32 29.63 -20.20
C VAL A 158 16.18 29.29 -18.99
N THR A 159 15.55 29.23 -17.83
CA THR A 159 16.20 28.75 -16.62
C THR A 159 16.69 27.32 -16.90
N PRO A 160 17.99 27.02 -16.75
CA PRO A 160 18.49 25.69 -17.03
C PRO A 160 17.81 24.66 -16.12
N PRO A 161 17.52 23.45 -16.62
CA PRO A 161 16.87 22.43 -15.82
C PRO A 161 17.73 22.08 -14.60
N LEU A 162 17.09 22.01 -13.42
CA LEU A 162 17.78 21.77 -12.13
C LEU A 162 18.44 20.38 -12.03
N PHE A 163 18.04 19.43 -12.88
CA PHE A 163 18.63 18.10 -12.99
C PHE A 163 18.54 17.56 -14.41
N ASN A 164 19.43 16.64 -14.77
CA ASN A 164 19.43 16.00 -16.08
C ASN A 164 18.90 14.56 -15.98
N ALA A 165 17.63 14.37 -16.34
CA ALA A 165 16.95 13.07 -16.31
C ALA A 165 17.59 12.01 -17.22
N ALA A 166 18.36 12.40 -18.24
CA ALA A 166 19.03 11.45 -19.13
C ALA A 166 20.20 10.72 -18.45
N LYS A 167 20.72 11.26 -17.34
CA LYS A 167 21.79 10.62 -16.55
C LYS A 167 21.27 9.55 -15.57
N PHE A 168 19.96 9.49 -15.35
CA PHE A 168 19.37 8.56 -14.38
C PHE A 168 19.52 7.12 -14.84
N MET A 169 19.83 6.25 -13.89
CA MET A 169 19.85 4.82 -14.13
C MET A 169 18.45 4.31 -14.52
N PRO A 170 18.32 3.45 -15.55
CA PRO A 170 17.06 2.80 -15.84
C PRO A 170 16.67 1.85 -14.71
N LEU A 171 15.37 1.70 -14.49
CA LEU A 171 14.85 0.66 -13.61
C LEU A 171 14.96 -0.68 -14.34
N ASP A 172 15.67 -1.63 -13.74
CA ASP A 172 15.76 -3.02 -14.20
C ASP A 172 15.00 -3.92 -13.22
N PRO A 173 13.75 -4.33 -13.54
CA PRO A 173 12.95 -5.18 -12.66
C PRO A 173 13.58 -6.56 -12.38
N THR A 174 14.56 -7.00 -13.18
CA THR A 174 15.22 -8.30 -13.00
C THR A 174 16.28 -8.29 -11.90
N GLN A 175 16.76 -7.11 -11.51
CA GLN A 175 17.77 -6.92 -10.47
C GLN A 175 17.17 -6.60 -9.10
N GLU A 176 15.85 -6.75 -8.97
CA GLU A 176 15.12 -6.50 -7.73
C GLU A 176 15.39 -7.57 -6.67
N VAL A 177 15.22 -7.20 -5.40
CA VAL A 177 15.39 -8.14 -4.28
C VAL A 177 14.42 -9.31 -4.43
N ILE A 178 14.98 -10.51 -4.56
CA ILE A 178 14.24 -11.77 -4.66
C ILE A 178 13.50 -12.08 -3.36
N PHE A 179 12.33 -12.71 -3.48
CA PHE A 179 11.62 -13.19 -2.30
C PHE A 179 12.36 -14.39 -1.69
N PRO A 180 12.62 -14.42 -0.38
CA PRO A 180 13.28 -15.55 0.27
C PRO A 180 12.46 -16.85 0.11
N PRO A 181 12.98 -17.89 -0.57
CA PRO A 181 12.24 -19.12 -0.82
C PRO A 181 11.81 -19.85 0.45
N GLU A 182 12.53 -19.67 1.56
CA GLU A 182 12.24 -20.31 2.85
C GLU A 182 10.89 -19.89 3.44
N LEU A 183 10.36 -18.72 3.01
CA LEU A 183 9.11 -18.15 3.51
C LEU A 183 7.86 -18.68 2.79
N MET A 184 8.01 -19.59 1.81
CA MET A 184 6.90 -20.18 1.04
C MET A 184 6.19 -21.34 1.77
N ARG A 185 6.20 -21.35 3.11
CA ARG A 185 5.64 -22.41 3.97
C ARG A 185 4.32 -21.96 4.60
N SER A 186 3.61 -22.85 5.31
CA SER A 186 2.43 -22.51 6.13
C SER A 186 2.49 -23.24 7.46
N GLN A 187 2.29 -22.52 8.56
CA GLN A 187 2.26 -23.07 9.92
C GLN A 187 1.42 -22.17 10.84
N SER A 188 0.60 -22.77 11.70
CA SER A 188 -0.08 -22.03 12.77
C SER A 188 0.88 -21.76 13.93
N LEU A 189 0.74 -20.60 14.57
CA LEU A 189 1.66 -20.16 15.62
C LEU A 189 0.95 -19.58 16.83
N CYS A 190 1.62 -19.72 17.96
CA CYS A 190 1.26 -19.09 19.22
C CYS A 190 2.51 -18.47 19.85
N PHE A 191 2.51 -17.16 20.07
CA PHE A 191 3.57 -16.45 20.77
C PHE A 191 3.12 -16.08 22.18
N HIS A 192 3.95 -16.35 23.18
CA HIS A 192 3.67 -15.98 24.56
C HIS A 192 4.63 -14.87 24.99
N GLY A 193 4.08 -13.76 25.46
CA GLY A 193 4.80 -12.68 26.12
C GLY A 193 4.32 -12.49 27.56
N ASN A 194 5.00 -11.65 28.32
CA ASN A 194 4.73 -11.48 29.76
C ASN A 194 3.31 -11.02 30.11
N ARG A 195 2.61 -10.38 29.17
CA ARG A 195 1.26 -9.81 29.38
C ARG A 195 0.25 -10.18 28.30
N LEU A 196 0.69 -10.94 27.29
CA LEU A 196 -0.12 -11.20 26.10
C LEU A 196 0.34 -12.47 25.40
N THR A 197 -0.62 -13.26 24.99
CA THR A 197 -0.51 -14.39 24.08
C THR A 197 -1.06 -13.96 22.72
N TRP A 198 -0.35 -14.30 21.65
CA TRP A 198 -0.75 -13.99 20.28
C TRP A 198 -0.98 -15.28 19.52
N PHE A 199 -2.20 -15.48 19.04
CA PHE A 199 -2.57 -16.60 18.19
C PHE A 199 -2.66 -16.17 16.74
N GLN A 200 -2.05 -16.96 15.85
CA GLN A 200 -2.13 -16.78 14.41
C GLN A 200 -2.71 -18.04 13.77
N PRO A 201 -4.05 -18.18 13.75
CA PRO A 201 -4.71 -19.29 13.08
C PRO A 201 -4.48 -19.26 11.57
N THR A 202 -4.39 -20.45 10.96
CA THR A 202 -4.23 -20.62 9.51
C THR A 202 -5.53 -21.06 8.82
N SER A 203 -6.54 -21.45 9.59
CA SER A 203 -7.85 -21.88 9.10
C SER A 203 -8.99 -21.18 9.83
N LEU A 204 -10.16 -21.10 9.17
CA LEU A 204 -11.38 -20.56 9.77
C LEU A 204 -11.81 -21.39 10.99
N ASP A 205 -11.70 -22.71 10.92
CA ASP A 205 -12.08 -23.60 12.02
C ASP A 205 -11.23 -23.37 13.27
N GLU A 206 -9.92 -23.21 13.09
CA GLU A 206 -9.01 -22.88 14.18
C GLU A 206 -9.34 -21.50 14.77
N PHE A 207 -9.59 -20.50 13.92
CA PHE A 207 -10.00 -19.17 14.35
C PHE A 207 -11.29 -19.22 15.19
N LEU A 208 -12.33 -19.92 14.72
CA LEU A 208 -13.61 -20.05 15.42
C LEU A 208 -13.45 -20.76 16.76
N ARG A 209 -12.65 -21.82 16.83
CA ARG A 209 -12.34 -22.53 18.10
C ARG A 209 -11.62 -21.62 19.09
N LEU A 210 -10.63 -20.86 18.63
CA LEU A 210 -9.92 -19.89 19.47
C LEU A 210 -10.86 -18.80 19.97
N LYS A 211 -11.77 -18.32 19.10
CA LYS A 211 -12.75 -17.32 19.49
C LYS A 211 -13.82 -17.83 20.45
N TRP A 212 -14.22 -19.09 20.30
CA TRP A 212 -15.08 -19.76 21.26
C TRP A 212 -14.40 -19.91 22.63
N LYS A 213 -13.14 -20.35 22.65
CA LYS A 213 -12.35 -20.52 23.89
C LYS A 213 -12.00 -19.20 24.57
N HIS A 214 -11.79 -18.14 23.78
CA HIS A 214 -11.45 -16.81 24.27
C HIS A 214 -12.42 -15.75 23.69
N PRO A 215 -13.68 -15.69 24.18
CA PRO A 215 -14.70 -14.79 23.62
C PRO A 215 -14.28 -13.31 23.61
N ASN A 216 -13.58 -12.89 24.67
CA ASN A 216 -13.15 -11.51 24.86
C ASN A 216 -11.88 -11.15 24.06
N ALA A 217 -11.15 -12.13 23.50
CA ALA A 217 -9.90 -11.87 22.78
C ALA A 217 -10.07 -10.83 21.68
N ARG A 218 -9.17 -9.85 21.55
CA ARG A 218 -9.27 -8.89 20.44
C ARG A 218 -8.85 -9.55 19.13
N VAL A 219 -9.62 -9.32 18.07
CA VAL A 219 -9.23 -9.72 16.72
C VAL A 219 -8.45 -8.56 16.11
N VAL A 220 -7.22 -8.84 15.67
CA VAL A 220 -6.34 -7.83 15.09
C VAL A 220 -5.97 -8.24 13.67
N VAL A 221 -6.07 -7.30 12.73
CA VAL A 221 -5.61 -7.50 11.34
C VAL A 221 -4.52 -6.48 11.03
N GLY A 222 -4.90 -5.25 10.70
CA GLY A 222 -3.95 -4.17 10.40
C GLY A 222 -3.43 -3.41 11.63
N ASN A 223 -4.03 -3.61 12.82
CA ASN A 223 -3.67 -2.95 14.07
C ASN A 223 -3.74 -1.40 14.05
N THR A 224 -4.39 -0.80 13.05
CA THR A 224 -4.52 0.66 12.90
C THR A 224 -5.51 1.31 13.85
N GLU A 225 -6.31 0.51 14.55
CA GLU A 225 -7.21 0.96 15.61
C GLU A 225 -6.63 0.57 16.98
N VAL A 226 -6.54 -0.73 17.26
CA VAL A 226 -6.01 -1.28 18.52
C VAL A 226 -4.65 -0.67 18.89
N GLY A 227 -3.73 -0.50 17.93
CA GLY A 227 -2.43 0.13 18.18
C GLY A 227 -2.53 1.59 18.65
N ILE A 228 -3.49 2.35 18.11
CA ILE A 228 -3.76 3.74 18.51
C ILE A 228 -4.39 3.79 19.89
N GLU A 229 -5.36 2.91 20.17
CA GLU A 229 -6.03 2.87 21.47
C GLU A 229 -5.05 2.52 22.60
N VAL A 230 -4.17 1.54 22.38
CA VAL A 230 -3.13 1.19 23.36
C VAL A 230 -2.16 2.35 23.55
N LYS A 231 -1.72 2.99 22.47
CA LYS A 231 -0.64 3.99 22.52
C LYS A 231 -1.08 5.34 23.05
N PHE A 232 -2.24 5.82 22.63
CA PHE A 232 -2.69 7.21 22.86
C PHE A 232 -3.90 7.30 23.79
N LYS A 233 -4.71 6.23 23.92
CA LYS A 233 -5.85 6.20 24.85
C LYS A 233 -5.56 5.39 26.13
N ASN A 234 -4.33 4.89 26.30
CA ASN A 234 -3.92 4.03 27.42
C ASN A 234 -4.86 2.84 27.64
N MET A 235 -5.49 2.34 26.58
CA MET A 235 -6.38 1.19 26.68
C MET A 235 -5.56 -0.07 26.90
N VAL A 236 -5.80 -0.73 28.02
CA VAL A 236 -5.26 -2.06 28.30
C VAL A 236 -6.38 -3.04 28.00
N TYR A 237 -6.20 -3.88 27.00
CA TYR A 237 -7.15 -4.95 26.76
C TYR A 237 -6.87 -6.06 27.76
N PRO A 238 -7.82 -6.38 28.66
CA PRO A 238 -7.62 -7.32 29.77
C PRO A 238 -7.56 -8.78 29.31
N CYS A 239 -7.47 -9.01 28.00
CA CYS A 239 -7.46 -10.34 27.44
C CYS A 239 -6.00 -10.74 27.25
N ASP A 240 -5.59 -11.81 27.91
CA ASP A 240 -4.29 -12.44 27.75
C ASP A 240 -4.03 -12.94 26.31
N CYS A 241 -4.94 -12.69 25.36
CA CYS A 241 -4.96 -13.30 24.04
C CYS A 241 -5.40 -12.30 22.95
N VAL A 242 -4.60 -12.16 21.89
CA VAL A 242 -4.97 -11.53 20.61
C VAL A 242 -5.03 -12.60 19.52
N VAL A 243 -6.05 -12.55 18.68
CA VAL A 243 -6.20 -13.46 17.53
C VAL A 243 -5.97 -12.66 16.25
N CYS A 244 -4.93 -13.01 15.49
CA CYS A 244 -4.64 -12.40 14.21
C CYS A 244 -5.34 -13.14 13.08
N LEU A 245 -6.21 -12.47 12.32
CA LEU A 245 -6.73 -13.07 11.08
C LEU A 245 -5.65 -13.00 10.00
N CYS A 246 -5.27 -14.15 9.45
CA CYS A 246 -4.54 -14.18 8.20
C CYS A 246 -5.50 -13.94 7.03
N ASN A 247 -5.07 -13.14 6.05
CA ASN A 247 -5.86 -12.73 4.88
C ASN A 247 -6.38 -13.86 3.98
N ASN A 248 -6.05 -15.13 4.24
CA ASN A 248 -6.63 -16.28 3.53
C ASN A 248 -8.14 -16.44 3.81
N THR A 249 -8.71 -15.64 4.71
CA THR A 249 -10.15 -15.64 5.03
C THR A 249 -10.96 -14.68 4.13
N VAL A 250 -10.32 -13.94 3.22
CA VAL A 250 -11.02 -12.99 2.33
C VAL A 250 -11.54 -13.73 1.09
N VAL A 251 -12.83 -14.07 1.09
CA VAL A 251 -13.54 -14.57 -0.09
C VAL A 251 -14.13 -13.38 -0.84
N VAL A 252 -13.74 -13.18 -2.10
CA VAL A 252 -14.38 -12.23 -3.01
C VAL A 252 -15.24 -13.02 -3.98
N SER A 253 -16.56 -13.09 -3.74
CA SER A 253 -17.50 -13.64 -4.71
C SER A 253 -18.02 -12.53 -5.62
N SER A 254 -17.74 -12.63 -6.92
CA SER A 254 -18.37 -11.76 -7.92
C SER A 254 -19.80 -12.24 -8.18
N GLY A 255 -20.74 -11.81 -7.34
CA GLY A 255 -22.15 -11.90 -7.67
C GLY A 255 -22.44 -11.03 -8.89
N ARG A 256 -22.80 -11.64 -10.02
CA ARG A 256 -23.52 -10.92 -11.07
C ARG A 256 -24.88 -10.57 -10.47
N TRP A 257 -25.10 -9.30 -10.20
CA TRP A 257 -26.46 -8.79 -10.03
C TRP A 257 -27.16 -9.02 -11.36
N GLY A 258 -28.02 -10.04 -11.43
CA GLY A 258 -28.89 -10.23 -12.59
C GLY A 258 -29.73 -8.97 -12.73
N GLU A 259 -29.73 -8.38 -13.92
CA GLU A 259 -30.65 -7.32 -14.29
C GLU A 259 -32.08 -7.88 -14.22
N HIS A 260 -32.71 -7.75 -13.06
CA HIS A 260 -34.16 -7.87 -12.96
C HIS A 260 -34.76 -6.60 -13.57
N HIS A 261 -34.95 -6.64 -14.89
CA HIS A 261 -35.92 -5.82 -15.59
C HIS A 261 -37.31 -6.25 -15.15
N ASP A 262 -37.78 -5.77 -14.00
CA ASP A 262 -39.21 -5.61 -13.67
C ASP A 262 -39.35 -5.09 -12.22
N CYS A 263 -39.00 -3.82 -12.04
CA CYS A 263 -39.45 -3.05 -10.87
C CYS A 263 -39.88 -1.67 -11.36
N GLN A 264 -41.14 -1.55 -11.80
CA GLN A 264 -41.77 -0.23 -11.87
C GLN A 264 -42.02 0.30 -10.44
N PRO A 265 -41.72 1.57 -10.15
CA PRO A 265 -41.91 2.14 -8.83
C PRO A 265 -43.40 2.41 -8.59
N HIS A 266 -44.07 1.54 -7.83
CA HIS A 266 -45.33 1.89 -7.19
C HIS A 266 -45.04 2.78 -5.97
N ILE A 267 -45.47 4.04 -6.06
CA ILE A 267 -45.48 5.00 -4.96
C ILE A 267 -46.68 4.65 -4.06
N GLY A 268 -46.42 4.10 -2.88
CA GLY A 268 -47.41 3.81 -1.84
C GLY A 268 -46.74 3.56 -0.48
N PRO A 269 -47.37 3.89 0.66
CA PRO A 269 -46.70 3.98 1.94
C PRO A 269 -46.81 2.66 2.72
N GLU A 270 -46.05 1.62 2.37
CA GLU A 270 -45.84 0.48 3.28
C GLU A 270 -44.39 -0.06 3.21
N PRO A 271 -43.82 -0.52 4.34
CA PRO A 271 -42.41 -0.86 4.45
C PRO A 271 -42.09 -2.21 3.78
N CYS A 272 -41.10 -2.21 2.87
CA CYS A 272 -40.53 -3.42 2.27
C CYS A 272 -39.83 -4.29 3.32
N VAL A 273 -40.42 -5.45 3.64
CA VAL A 273 -39.79 -6.51 4.43
C VAL A 273 -38.95 -7.39 3.52
N TYR A 274 -37.63 -7.33 3.62
CA TYR A 274 -36.73 -8.27 2.94
C TYR A 274 -36.70 -9.60 3.71
N GLY A 275 -37.47 -10.59 3.23
CA GLY A 275 -37.37 -11.98 3.65
C GLY A 275 -36.47 -12.77 2.70
N SER A 276 -35.28 -13.17 3.16
CA SER A 276 -34.38 -14.07 2.43
C SER A 276 -34.86 -15.52 2.53
N ARG A 277 -35.55 -16.01 1.50
CA ARG A 277 -35.89 -17.43 1.35
C ARG A 277 -34.69 -18.15 0.71
N LEU A 278 -33.93 -18.91 1.50
CA LEU A 278 -32.92 -19.86 1.00
C LEU A 278 -33.61 -20.93 0.16
N GLN A 279 -33.28 -21.05 -1.13
CA GLN A 279 -33.55 -22.24 -1.92
C GLN A 279 -32.36 -23.19 -1.80
N THR A 280 -32.56 -24.29 -1.07
CA THR A 280 -31.67 -25.45 -1.04
C THR A 280 -31.91 -26.30 -2.29
N HIS A 281 -30.94 -26.38 -3.20
CA HIS A 281 -30.92 -27.42 -4.22
C HIS A 281 -30.41 -28.73 -3.59
N THR A 282 -31.31 -29.70 -3.43
CA THR A 282 -30.97 -31.10 -3.16
C THR A 282 -30.77 -31.82 -4.48
N ASP A 283 -29.54 -32.23 -4.78
CA ASP A 283 -29.26 -33.24 -5.79
C ASP A 283 -29.65 -34.62 -5.22
N GLY A 284 -30.74 -35.17 -5.74
CA GLY A 284 -31.20 -36.52 -5.47
C GLY A 284 -31.26 -37.30 -6.78
N GLN A 285 -30.36 -38.27 -6.92
CA GLN A 285 -30.41 -39.30 -7.95
C GLN A 285 -31.76 -40.05 -7.94
N ARG A 286 -32.38 -40.20 -9.12
CA ARG A 286 -32.91 -41.45 -9.67
C ARG A 286 -33.34 -41.25 -11.11
#